data_AF-A0A7J4V303-F1
#
_entry.id   AF-A0A7J4V303-F1
#
_cell.length_a   1.000
_cell.length_b   1.000
_cell.length_c   1.000
_cell.angle_alpha   90.00
_cell.angle_beta   90.00
_cell.angle_gamma   90.00
#
_symmetry.space_group_name_H-M   'P 1'
#
loop_
_entity.id
_entity.type
_entity.pdbx_description
1 polymer ?
#
loop_
_entity_poly.entity_id
_entity_poly.type
_entity_poly.pdbx_seq_one_letter_code
_entity_poly.pdbx_strand_id
1 'polypeptide(L)'
;MSSHNETADLSGDLFILARAVTACSVCAVMLLSSLVMTSGGASSDPVVIDNADDTNSVVWDFDDADSYDLTDVELSSGDALLQHLNQSDGDHEASDYSAGTTDNVDLATVPGSVMVDVENPGLAFESQPGPEGVDSYISETKVNDNYDGADSLFLDSETSKRLHIVMWFDLSSMPTDAVVADATLWLYQIPGSKGSEVTFDAYSLSSPFVESEVTWARNSSSTTWVSPGGDYDWYSYGTFAVTSDVGWLGIDIPKLVELWATETIDN
;
A
#
# COMPACT_ATOMS: atom_id res chain seq x y z
N MET A 1 37.14 31.09 -108.36
CA MET A 1 37.12 29.65 -108.02
C MET A 1 38.58 29.23 -107.88
N SER A 2 39.10 29.24 -106.65
CA SER A 2 39.10 28.13 -105.69
C SER A 2 40.28 27.18 -105.93
N SER A 3 41.18 27.03 -104.95
CA SER A 3 41.58 25.72 -104.40
C SER A 3 42.79 25.79 -103.48
N HIS A 4 42.78 24.91 -102.45
CA HIS A 4 43.91 24.25 -101.77
C HIS A 4 44.87 25.13 -100.94
N ASN A 5 45.54 24.69 -99.87
CA ASN A 5 45.81 23.38 -99.24
C ASN A 5 46.22 23.69 -97.76
N GLU A 6 45.85 22.90 -96.74
CA GLU A 6 46.65 21.83 -96.09
C GLU A 6 47.96 22.21 -95.37
N THR A 7 48.12 21.62 -94.18
CA THR A 7 49.34 21.16 -93.48
C THR A 7 50.29 22.24 -92.91
N ALA A 8 50.38 22.44 -91.59
CA ALA A 8 50.86 21.58 -90.48
C ALA A 8 52.35 21.77 -90.21
N ASP A 9 52.73 22.01 -88.94
CA ASP A 9 54.05 21.59 -88.45
C ASP A 9 54.03 21.33 -86.93
N LEU A 10 54.48 20.12 -86.57
CA LEU A 10 54.53 19.49 -85.26
C LEU A 10 56.00 19.50 -84.81
N SER A 11 56.40 20.42 -83.94
CA SER A 11 57.73 20.34 -83.29
C SER A 11 57.83 20.94 -81.89
N GLY A 12 56.72 21.40 -81.29
CA GLY A 12 56.69 21.95 -79.92
C GLY A 12 56.55 20.90 -78.80
N ASP A 13 56.31 19.63 -79.14
CA ASP A 13 55.78 18.62 -78.21
C ASP A 13 56.80 18.04 -77.20
N LEU A 14 58.10 18.30 -77.36
CA LEU A 14 59.10 17.63 -76.52
C LEU A 14 59.35 18.32 -75.16
N PHE A 15 58.93 19.57 -74.97
CA PHE A 15 59.14 20.31 -73.71
C PHE A 15 57.93 20.35 -72.76
N ILE A 16 56.76 19.85 -73.18
CA ILE A 16 55.53 19.87 -72.37
C ILE A 16 55.38 18.58 -71.55
N LEU A 17 56.00 17.47 -71.97
CA LEU A 17 55.83 16.16 -71.33
C LEU A 17 56.36 16.09 -69.89
N ALA A 18 57.41 16.84 -69.55
CA ALA A 18 58.02 16.83 -68.20
C ALA A 18 57.18 17.57 -67.13
N ARG A 19 56.26 18.47 -67.53
CA ARG A 19 55.36 19.17 -66.59
C ARG A 19 54.01 18.45 -66.41
N ALA A 20 53.67 17.51 -67.28
CA ALA A 20 52.46 16.71 -67.19
C ALA A 20 52.55 15.59 -66.14
N VAL A 21 53.74 15.04 -65.91
CA VAL A 21 53.93 13.91 -64.98
C VAL A 21 53.71 14.32 -63.52
N THR A 22 54.07 15.55 -63.12
CA THR A 22 53.86 16.04 -61.74
C THR A 22 52.41 16.42 -61.45
N ALA A 23 51.64 16.87 -62.45
CA ALA A 23 50.23 17.16 -62.29
C ALA A 23 49.38 15.88 -62.20
N CYS A 24 49.77 14.82 -62.91
CA CYS A 24 49.04 13.55 -62.95
C CYS A 24 49.11 12.78 -61.60
N SER A 25 50.22 12.88 -60.88
CA SER A 25 50.37 12.24 -59.55
C SER A 25 49.51 12.88 -58.46
N VAL A 26 49.27 14.20 -58.54
CA VAL A 26 48.40 14.90 -57.58
C VAL A 26 46.92 14.58 -57.83
N CYS A 27 46.52 14.44 -59.10
CA CYS A 27 45.16 14.01 -59.45
C CYS A 27 44.88 12.56 -59.04
N ALA A 28 45.84 11.64 -59.15
CA ALA A 28 45.67 10.26 -58.72
C ALA A 28 45.49 10.12 -57.20
N VAL A 29 46.21 10.93 -56.40
CA VAL A 29 46.03 10.94 -54.94
C VAL A 29 44.71 11.59 -54.53
N MET A 30 44.25 12.64 -55.24
CA MET A 30 42.94 13.26 -54.98
C MET A 30 41.74 12.37 -55.39
N LEU A 31 41.92 11.48 -56.37
CA LEU A 31 40.93 10.47 -56.77
C LEU A 31 40.90 9.26 -55.83
N LEU A 32 42.02 8.90 -55.18
CA LEU A 32 42.01 7.87 -54.13
C LEU A 32 41.47 8.38 -52.79
N SER A 33 41.61 9.67 -52.47
CA SER A 33 41.04 10.26 -51.25
C SER A 33 39.53 10.54 -51.32
N SER A 34 38.93 10.48 -52.52
CA SER A 34 37.47 10.54 -52.70
C SER A 34 36.81 9.16 -52.70
N LEU A 35 37.59 8.08 -52.57
CA LEU A 35 37.11 6.71 -52.42
C LEU A 35 37.09 6.22 -50.96
N VAL A 36 37.21 7.12 -49.98
CA VAL A 36 36.69 6.85 -48.64
C VAL A 36 35.24 7.31 -48.65
N MET A 37 34.40 6.53 -49.32
CA MET A 37 32.99 6.50 -48.95
C MET A 37 33.01 6.11 -47.47
N THR A 38 32.76 7.09 -46.60
CA THR A 38 32.29 6.79 -45.27
C THR A 38 31.08 5.89 -45.47
N SER A 39 31.23 4.59 -45.23
CA SER A 39 30.12 3.72 -44.88
C SER A 39 29.58 4.26 -43.56
N GLY A 40 28.88 5.40 -43.61
CA GLY A 40 27.94 5.75 -42.57
C GLY A 40 26.99 4.57 -42.56
N GLY A 41 27.02 3.79 -41.48
CA GLY A 41 26.11 2.66 -41.33
C GLY A 41 24.71 3.17 -41.65
N ALA A 42 24.07 2.57 -42.65
CA ALA A 42 22.69 2.90 -42.93
C ALA A 42 21.88 2.40 -41.73
N SER A 43 21.50 3.34 -40.86
CA SER A 43 20.60 3.08 -39.74
C SER A 43 19.19 3.36 -40.25
N SER A 44 18.47 2.30 -40.61
CA SER A 44 17.01 2.38 -40.72
C SER A 44 16.46 2.08 -39.34
N ASP A 45 15.71 3.02 -38.77
CA ASP A 45 15.03 2.79 -37.50
C ASP A 45 13.93 1.74 -37.73
N PRO A 46 13.86 0.66 -36.93
CA PRO A 46 12.84 -0.35 -37.15
C PRO A 46 11.44 0.18 -36.87
N VAL A 47 10.46 -0.43 -37.51
CA VAL A 47 9.06 -0.29 -37.13
C VAL A 47 8.72 -1.35 -36.10
N VAL A 48 8.17 -0.91 -34.97
CA VAL A 48 7.58 -1.80 -33.97
C VAL A 48 6.10 -1.99 -34.29
N ILE A 49 5.67 -3.24 -34.41
CA ILE A 49 4.28 -3.63 -34.65
C ILE A 49 3.80 -4.37 -33.41
N ASP A 50 2.75 -3.84 -32.76
CA ASP A 50 2.07 -4.51 -31.66
C ASP A 50 1.14 -5.61 -32.23
N ASN A 51 1.35 -6.85 -31.81
CA ASN A 51 0.52 -7.99 -32.20
C ASN A 51 -0.69 -8.12 -31.24
N ALA A 52 -1.73 -8.83 -31.67
CA ALA A 52 -2.96 -8.98 -30.88
C ALA A 52 -2.84 -9.95 -29.68
N ASP A 53 -1.69 -10.59 -29.49
CA ASP A 53 -1.38 -11.55 -28.44
C ASP A 53 -0.41 -10.99 -27.38
N ASP A 54 -0.39 -9.66 -27.21
CA ASP A 54 0.50 -8.91 -26.31
C ASP A 54 2.01 -9.12 -26.59
N THR A 55 2.35 -9.60 -27.78
CA THR A 55 3.73 -9.63 -28.28
C THR A 55 4.00 -8.48 -29.25
N ASN A 56 5.28 -8.13 -29.44
CA ASN A 56 5.70 -7.09 -30.37
C ASN A 56 6.64 -7.68 -31.42
N SER A 57 6.42 -7.31 -32.68
CA SER A 57 7.33 -7.62 -33.79
C SER A 57 8.15 -6.37 -34.14
N VAL A 58 9.46 -6.52 -34.25
CA VAL A 58 10.36 -5.43 -34.69
C VAL A 58 10.82 -5.73 -36.10
N VAL A 59 10.46 -4.86 -37.06
CA VAL A 59 10.70 -5.05 -38.49
C VAL A 59 11.64 -3.97 -39.02
N TRP A 60 12.71 -4.39 -39.69
CA TRP A 60 13.53 -3.52 -40.53
C TRP A 60 13.19 -3.76 -41.99
N ASP A 61 12.90 -2.69 -42.73
CA ASP A 61 12.77 -2.73 -44.19
C ASP A 61 14.07 -2.23 -44.81
N PHE A 62 14.70 -3.06 -45.64
CA PHE A 62 15.96 -2.76 -46.31
C PHE A 62 15.72 -2.67 -47.83
N ASP A 63 16.00 -1.51 -48.42
CA ASP A 63 15.75 -1.27 -49.86
C ASP A 63 16.58 -2.18 -50.79
N ASP A 64 17.79 -2.58 -50.37
CA ASP A 64 18.71 -3.45 -51.13
C ASP A 64 19.55 -4.31 -50.16
N ALA A 65 19.45 -5.63 -50.30
CA ALA A 65 20.13 -6.60 -49.43
C ALA A 65 21.65 -6.59 -49.61
N ASP A 66 22.17 -6.22 -50.79
CA ASP A 66 23.61 -6.22 -51.08
C ASP A 66 24.35 -5.05 -50.39
N SER A 67 23.62 -4.13 -49.77
CA SER A 67 24.17 -2.95 -49.08
C SER A 67 24.52 -3.19 -47.60
N TYR A 68 24.27 -4.39 -47.06
CA TYR A 68 24.41 -4.69 -45.63
C TYR A 68 25.13 -6.02 -45.37
N ASP A 69 26.07 -6.02 -44.42
CA ASP A 69 26.73 -7.24 -43.92
C ASP A 69 25.93 -7.84 -42.75
N LEU A 70 25.43 -9.06 -42.91
CA LEU A 70 24.71 -9.79 -41.86
C LEU A 70 25.68 -10.68 -41.07
N THR A 71 25.78 -10.45 -39.76
CA THR A 71 26.56 -11.30 -38.84
C THR A 71 25.63 -11.83 -37.75
N ASP A 72 25.67 -13.13 -37.46
CA ASP A 72 24.85 -13.81 -36.44
C ASP A 72 23.32 -13.67 -36.60
N VAL A 73 22.82 -13.64 -37.85
CA VAL A 73 21.37 -13.63 -38.18
C VAL A 73 21.01 -14.86 -39.01
N GLU A 74 20.01 -15.64 -38.57
CA GLU A 74 19.36 -16.67 -39.39
C GLU A 74 18.08 -16.10 -40.03
N LEU A 75 18.05 -16.06 -41.37
CA LEU A 75 16.89 -15.60 -42.14
C LEU A 75 15.98 -16.80 -42.47
N SER A 76 14.73 -16.74 -42.02
CA SER A 76 13.66 -17.63 -42.48
C SER A 76 12.82 -16.89 -43.49
N SER A 77 12.70 -17.41 -44.72
CA SER A 77 11.78 -16.91 -45.76
C SER A 77 11.95 -15.44 -46.17
N GLY A 78 13.15 -14.86 -46.00
CA GLY A 78 13.47 -13.51 -46.50
C GLY A 78 13.35 -12.39 -45.46
N ASP A 79 12.82 -12.68 -44.27
CA ASP A 79 12.66 -11.70 -43.20
C ASP A 79 13.58 -12.06 -42.00
N ALA A 80 14.22 -11.04 -41.42
CA ALA A 80 14.87 -11.15 -40.12
C ALA A 80 13.88 -10.73 -39.04
N LEU A 81 13.44 -11.68 -38.20
CA LEU A 81 12.53 -11.40 -37.09
C LEU A 81 13.29 -11.57 -35.77
N LEU A 82 13.47 -10.48 -35.01
CA LEU A 82 13.80 -10.60 -33.59
C LEU A 82 12.49 -10.81 -32.82
N GLN A 83 12.28 -12.00 -32.27
CA GLN A 83 11.23 -12.18 -31.26
C GLN A 83 11.68 -11.49 -29.96
N HIS A 84 11.00 -10.40 -29.58
CA HIS A 84 11.07 -9.91 -28.22
C HIS A 84 10.22 -10.84 -27.35
N LEU A 85 10.87 -11.81 -26.70
CA LEU A 85 10.21 -12.72 -25.77
C LEU A 85 9.94 -11.96 -24.46
N ASN A 86 8.88 -11.16 -24.42
CA ASN A 86 8.42 -10.57 -23.17
C ASN A 86 7.73 -11.67 -22.35
N GLN A 87 8.50 -12.47 -21.62
CA GLN A 87 7.93 -13.31 -20.57
C GLN A 87 7.57 -12.39 -19.41
N SER A 88 6.39 -11.78 -19.47
CA SER A 88 5.72 -11.32 -18.27
C SER A 88 5.16 -12.56 -17.58
N ASP A 89 5.92 -13.17 -16.67
CA ASP A 89 5.33 -14.09 -15.71
C ASP A 89 4.36 -13.26 -14.87
N GLY A 90 3.09 -13.57 -15.05
CA GLY A 90 2.02 -12.87 -14.40
C GLY A 90 1.67 -13.57 -13.11
N ASP A 91 2.24 -13.11 -11.98
CA ASP A 91 1.83 -13.54 -10.65
C ASP A 91 0.39 -13.08 -10.36
N HIS A 92 -0.60 -13.88 -10.76
CA HIS A 92 -2.02 -13.54 -10.67
C HIS A 92 -2.85 -14.50 -9.81
N GLU A 93 -2.27 -15.61 -9.33
CA GLU A 93 -2.96 -16.56 -8.46
C GLU A 93 -2.31 -16.71 -7.08
N ALA A 94 -3.10 -17.04 -6.05
CA ALA A 94 -2.65 -17.18 -4.67
C ALA A 94 -1.50 -18.20 -4.49
N SER A 95 -1.39 -19.20 -5.38
CA SER A 95 -0.28 -20.15 -5.42
C SER A 95 1.05 -19.49 -5.77
N ASP A 96 1.03 -18.47 -6.63
CA ASP A 96 2.22 -17.76 -7.12
C ASP A 96 2.82 -16.95 -5.96
N TYR A 97 1.96 -16.26 -5.20
CA TYR A 97 2.34 -15.55 -3.97
C TYR A 97 2.84 -16.50 -2.86
N SER A 98 2.36 -17.74 -2.82
CA SER A 98 2.77 -18.75 -1.81
C SER A 98 4.14 -19.36 -2.08
N ALA A 99 4.64 -19.29 -3.33
CA ALA A 99 5.94 -19.82 -3.71
C ALA A 99 7.11 -18.90 -3.30
N GLY A 100 6.85 -17.61 -3.07
CA GLY A 100 7.80 -16.66 -2.50
C GLY A 100 9.15 -16.60 -3.22
N THR A 101 9.15 -16.55 -4.56
CA THR A 101 10.39 -16.39 -5.31
C THR A 101 10.78 -14.90 -5.34
N THR A 102 12.07 -14.60 -5.18
CA THR A 102 12.63 -13.24 -5.28
C THR A 102 13.38 -13.05 -6.60
N ASP A 103 13.08 -13.90 -7.58
CA ASP A 103 13.89 -14.08 -8.80
C ASP A 103 13.92 -12.82 -9.69
N ASN A 104 13.04 -11.85 -9.44
CA ASN A 104 12.94 -10.54 -10.08
C ASN A 104 13.06 -9.35 -9.11
N VAL A 105 13.38 -9.58 -7.84
CA VAL A 105 13.53 -8.55 -6.80
C VAL A 105 14.98 -8.48 -6.34
N ASP A 106 15.69 -7.42 -6.76
CA ASP A 106 17.05 -7.16 -6.28
C ASP A 106 17.04 -6.52 -4.88
N LEU A 107 17.01 -7.37 -3.85
CA LEU A 107 17.08 -6.97 -2.45
C LEU A 107 18.45 -6.43 -2.02
N ALA A 108 19.50 -6.60 -2.83
CA ALA A 108 20.85 -6.15 -2.49
C ALA A 108 21.07 -4.67 -2.82
N THR A 109 20.43 -4.15 -3.86
CA THR A 109 20.53 -2.73 -4.25
C THR A 109 19.53 -1.83 -3.51
N VAL A 110 18.44 -2.39 -2.99
CA VAL A 110 17.42 -1.64 -2.23
C VAL A 110 16.90 -2.43 -1.01
N PRO A 111 17.72 -2.63 0.03
CA PRO A 111 17.29 -3.33 1.23
C PRO A 111 16.08 -2.63 1.88
N GLY A 112 14.99 -3.38 2.13
CA GLY A 112 13.78 -2.89 2.80
C GLY A 112 12.73 -2.23 1.91
N SER A 113 12.91 -2.25 0.58
CA SER A 113 11.94 -1.69 -0.37
C SER A 113 10.81 -2.66 -0.76
N VAL A 114 10.98 -3.96 -0.51
CA VAL A 114 9.93 -4.96 -0.59
C VAL A 114 9.60 -5.43 0.82
N MET A 115 8.44 -5.02 1.30
CA MET A 115 7.83 -5.56 2.51
C MET A 115 6.70 -6.47 2.04
N VAL A 116 6.81 -7.78 2.29
CA VAL A 116 5.63 -8.63 2.30
C VAL A 116 4.89 -8.23 3.56
N ASP A 117 3.75 -7.56 3.41
CA ASP A 117 2.87 -7.30 4.54
C ASP A 117 2.51 -8.68 5.12
N VAL A 118 2.90 -8.93 6.37
CA VAL A 118 2.49 -10.14 7.05
C VAL A 118 0.98 -10.03 7.12
N GLU A 119 0.25 -11.00 6.57
CA GLU A 119 -1.20 -11.11 6.80
C GLU A 119 -1.41 -10.89 8.29
N ASN A 120 -2.00 -9.75 8.67
CA ASN A 120 -2.38 -9.51 10.05
C ASN A 120 -3.66 -10.31 10.22
N PRO A 121 -3.62 -11.54 10.77
CA PRO A 121 -4.86 -12.26 10.98
C PRO A 121 -5.62 -11.39 11.98
N GLY A 122 -6.71 -10.74 11.55
CA GLY A 122 -7.48 -9.90 12.46
C GLY A 122 -7.77 -10.67 13.73
N LEU A 123 -7.09 -10.32 14.82
CA LEU A 123 -7.22 -11.04 16.08
C LEU A 123 -8.48 -10.51 16.77
N ALA A 124 -9.48 -11.37 16.91
CA ALA A 124 -10.63 -11.06 17.74
C ALA A 124 -10.22 -11.23 19.21
N PHE A 125 -10.32 -10.15 19.97
CA PHE A 125 -10.15 -10.18 21.42
C PHE A 125 -11.52 -10.04 22.08
N GLU A 126 -11.91 -11.05 22.86
CA GLU A 126 -13.13 -11.02 23.66
C GLU A 126 -12.74 -10.94 25.14
N SER A 127 -13.16 -9.87 25.81
CA SER A 127 -13.07 -9.70 27.25
C SER A 127 -14.48 -9.56 27.80
N GLN A 128 -14.81 -10.38 28.80
CA GLN A 128 -16.09 -10.44 29.53
C GLN A 128 -17.35 -10.98 28.79
N PRO A 129 -18.31 -11.63 29.51
CA PRO A 129 -18.30 -11.92 30.95
C PRO A 129 -17.52 -13.19 31.34
N GLY A 130 -16.61 -13.08 32.33
CA GLY A 130 -15.75 -14.13 32.88
C GLY A 130 -14.87 -13.63 34.04
N PRO A 131 -13.96 -14.43 34.64
CA PRO A 131 -13.12 -13.99 35.76
C PRO A 131 -12.11 -12.87 35.44
N GLU A 132 -11.99 -12.49 34.16
CA GLU A 132 -10.96 -11.59 33.60
C GLU A 132 -11.38 -10.10 33.58
N GLY A 133 -12.36 -9.70 34.38
CA GLY A 133 -12.98 -8.38 34.31
C GLY A 133 -13.96 -8.17 35.44
N VAL A 134 -14.26 -6.91 35.68
CA VAL A 134 -14.84 -6.44 36.94
C VAL A 134 -15.98 -5.50 36.59
N ASP A 135 -17.15 -5.71 37.20
CA ASP A 135 -18.32 -4.87 36.94
C ASP A 135 -19.15 -4.59 38.21
N SER A 136 -19.77 -3.43 38.24
CA SER A 136 -20.75 -3.07 39.26
C SER A 136 -21.64 -1.96 38.71
N TYR A 137 -22.74 -1.69 39.39
CA TYR A 137 -23.45 -0.42 39.24
C TYR A 137 -23.39 0.40 40.53
N ILE A 138 -23.61 1.70 40.44
CA ILE A 138 -23.58 2.63 41.57
C ILE A 138 -24.82 3.53 41.56
N SER A 139 -25.38 3.81 42.75
CA SER A 139 -26.69 4.48 42.90
C SER A 139 -26.61 5.82 43.62
N GLU A 140 -27.13 6.87 42.98
CA GLU A 140 -27.27 8.19 43.60
C GLU A 140 -28.28 8.22 44.75
N THR A 141 -29.25 7.30 44.77
CA THR A 141 -30.19 7.18 45.89
C THR A 141 -29.57 6.41 47.05
N LYS A 142 -28.78 5.38 46.75
CA LYS A 142 -28.13 4.49 47.71
C LYS A 142 -26.63 4.74 47.75
N VAL A 143 -26.28 5.94 48.21
CA VAL A 143 -24.94 6.51 47.97
C VAL A 143 -23.76 5.72 48.57
N ASN A 144 -24.03 4.86 49.56
CA ASN A 144 -23.02 4.06 50.26
C ASN A 144 -23.23 2.54 50.07
N ASP A 145 -24.21 2.13 49.26
CA ASP A 145 -24.44 0.72 48.98
C ASP A 145 -23.48 0.29 47.86
N ASN A 146 -22.93 -0.92 48.02
CA ASN A 146 -22.14 -1.61 47.01
C ASN A 146 -22.98 -2.75 46.43
N TYR A 147 -22.76 -3.07 45.15
CA TYR A 147 -23.56 -4.03 44.39
C TYR A 147 -22.71 -5.13 43.75
N ASP A 148 -21.55 -5.42 44.33
CA ASP A 148 -20.72 -6.56 43.96
C ASP A 148 -21.54 -7.87 44.01
N GLY A 149 -21.38 -8.70 42.98
CA GLY A 149 -22.10 -9.97 42.81
C GLY A 149 -23.59 -9.84 42.46
N ALA A 150 -24.07 -8.66 42.07
CA ALA A 150 -25.42 -8.51 41.55
C ALA A 150 -25.59 -9.25 40.20
N ASP A 151 -26.67 -10.02 40.05
CA ASP A 151 -26.97 -10.75 38.80
C ASP A 151 -27.30 -9.84 37.60
N SER A 152 -27.45 -8.53 37.83
CA SER A 152 -27.85 -7.57 36.82
C SER A 152 -27.31 -6.17 37.12
N LEU A 153 -26.88 -5.50 36.06
CA LEU A 153 -26.43 -4.12 36.08
C LEU A 153 -27.61 -3.19 35.76
N PHE A 154 -27.67 -2.05 36.46
CA PHE A 154 -28.74 -1.08 36.27
C PHE A 154 -28.22 0.29 35.83
N LEU A 155 -28.97 0.91 34.93
CA LEU A 155 -28.73 2.24 34.39
C LEU A 155 -30.06 3.03 34.44
N ASP A 156 -30.03 4.27 34.96
CA ASP A 156 -31.17 5.20 35.03
C ASP A 156 -32.52 4.62 35.55
N SER A 157 -32.50 3.63 36.45
CA SER A 157 -33.72 2.94 36.90
C SER A 157 -34.52 3.66 38.01
N GLU A 158 -34.17 4.91 38.38
CA GLU A 158 -34.83 5.66 39.46
C GLU A 158 -35.31 7.07 39.04
N THR A 159 -36.41 7.55 39.63
CA THR A 159 -36.98 8.87 39.29
C THR A 159 -36.05 10.01 39.71
N SER A 160 -35.52 10.75 38.73
CA SER A 160 -34.64 11.90 38.94
C SER A 160 -33.34 11.56 39.70
N LYS A 161 -32.91 10.30 39.63
CA LYS A 161 -31.72 9.78 40.30
C LYS A 161 -30.98 8.86 39.36
N ARG A 162 -29.65 8.98 39.38
CA ARG A 162 -28.78 8.30 38.44
C ARG A 162 -28.32 6.96 39.01
N LEU A 163 -28.29 5.97 38.13
CA LEU A 163 -27.51 4.75 38.29
C LEU A 163 -26.49 4.74 37.18
N HIS A 164 -25.23 4.46 37.48
CA HIS A 164 -24.18 4.26 36.49
C HIS A 164 -23.66 2.84 36.58
N ILE A 165 -23.30 2.27 35.44
CA ILE A 165 -22.52 1.04 35.36
C ILE A 165 -21.05 1.43 35.34
N VAL A 166 -20.22 0.73 36.11
CA VAL A 166 -18.77 0.83 36.09
C VAL A 166 -18.20 -0.54 35.72
N MET A 167 -17.24 -0.55 34.82
CA MET A 167 -16.63 -1.77 34.30
C MET A 167 -15.13 -1.55 34.16
N TRP A 168 -14.38 -2.64 34.29
CA TRP A 168 -12.95 -2.72 34.01
C TRP A 168 -12.67 -4.01 33.25
N PHE A 169 -11.76 -3.94 32.28
CA PHE A 169 -11.43 -5.05 31.39
C PHE A 169 -9.95 -5.39 31.52
N ASP A 170 -9.60 -6.67 31.73
CA ASP A 170 -8.20 -7.08 31.58
C ASP A 170 -7.81 -7.11 30.09
N LEU A 171 -6.79 -6.32 29.75
CA LEU A 171 -6.23 -6.22 28.41
C LEU A 171 -4.86 -6.93 28.29
N SER A 172 -4.42 -7.67 29.32
CA SER A 172 -3.10 -8.30 29.40
C SER A 172 -2.79 -9.31 28.29
N SER A 173 -3.82 -9.79 27.60
CA SER A 173 -3.69 -10.71 26.46
C SER A 173 -3.70 -10.01 25.10
N MET A 174 -3.92 -8.69 25.05
CA MET A 174 -3.69 -7.93 23.82
C MET A 174 -2.19 -7.81 23.54
N PRO A 175 -1.75 -8.00 22.29
CA PRO A 175 -0.38 -7.73 21.90
C PRO A 175 0.01 -6.26 22.13
N THR A 176 1.25 -6.01 22.56
CA THR A 176 1.76 -4.65 22.85
C THR A 176 1.81 -3.73 21.62
N ASP A 177 1.83 -4.31 20.42
CA ASP A 177 1.85 -3.57 19.15
C ASP A 177 0.53 -3.73 18.37
N ALA A 178 -0.56 -4.09 19.05
CA ALA A 178 -1.87 -4.27 18.43
C ALA A 178 -2.40 -2.93 17.90
N VAL A 179 -2.85 -2.93 16.65
CA VAL A 179 -3.63 -1.83 16.07
C VAL A 179 -5.10 -2.17 16.20
N VAL A 180 -5.85 -1.34 16.93
CA VAL A 180 -7.29 -1.53 17.12
C VAL A 180 -8.02 -1.15 15.84
N ALA A 181 -8.50 -2.16 15.10
CA ALA A 181 -9.29 -1.95 13.89
C ALA A 181 -10.77 -1.67 14.20
N ASP A 182 -11.31 -2.35 15.21
CA ASP A 182 -12.69 -2.23 15.68
C ASP A 182 -12.77 -2.60 17.16
N ALA A 183 -13.74 -2.05 17.87
CA ALA A 183 -14.08 -2.49 19.22
C ALA A 183 -15.53 -2.15 19.58
N THR A 184 -16.31 -3.17 19.93
CA THR A 184 -17.70 -3.02 20.35
C THR A 184 -17.89 -3.66 21.73
N LEU A 185 -18.39 -2.86 22.68
CA LEU A 185 -18.90 -3.37 23.95
C LEU A 185 -20.31 -3.93 23.74
N TRP A 186 -20.51 -5.20 24.12
CA TRP A 186 -21.81 -5.86 24.03
C TRP A 186 -22.43 -6.03 25.41
N LEU A 187 -23.65 -5.51 25.59
CA LEU A 187 -24.44 -5.68 26.81
C LEU A 187 -25.76 -6.39 26.45
N TYR A 188 -26.17 -7.36 27.26
CA TYR A 188 -27.45 -8.02 27.08
C TYR A 188 -28.53 -7.33 27.91
N GLN A 189 -29.47 -6.65 27.26
CA GLN A 189 -30.60 -6.01 27.90
C GLN A 189 -31.66 -7.05 28.29
N ILE A 190 -32.01 -7.06 29.57
CA ILE A 190 -33.16 -7.78 30.12
C ILE A 190 -34.39 -6.85 30.24
N PRO A 191 -35.62 -7.39 30.43
CA PRO A 191 -36.82 -6.55 30.58
C PRO A 191 -36.67 -5.48 31.67
N GLY A 192 -36.81 -4.21 31.29
CA GLY A 192 -36.70 -3.05 32.17
C GLY A 192 -38.04 -2.34 32.41
N SER A 193 -38.00 -1.25 33.18
CA SER A 193 -39.17 -0.44 33.57
C SER A 193 -39.44 0.79 32.67
N LYS A 194 -38.52 1.12 31.76
CA LYS A 194 -38.65 2.28 30.85
C LYS A 194 -39.40 1.86 29.59
N GLY A 195 -40.50 2.56 29.29
CA GLY A 195 -41.32 2.31 28.10
C GLY A 195 -40.98 3.17 26.89
N SER A 196 -39.94 4.00 26.97
CA SER A 196 -39.49 4.91 25.90
C SER A 196 -37.99 4.80 25.71
N GLU A 197 -37.52 5.05 24.50
CA GLU A 197 -36.10 5.11 24.17
C GLU A 197 -35.37 6.16 25.02
N VAL A 198 -34.18 5.80 25.49
CA VAL A 198 -33.26 6.68 26.23
C VAL A 198 -31.87 6.55 25.63
N THR A 199 -31.19 7.67 25.41
CA THR A 199 -29.81 7.70 24.95
C THR A 199 -28.85 7.71 26.13
N PHE A 200 -27.82 6.88 26.06
CA PHE A 200 -26.74 6.79 27.02
C PHE A 200 -25.40 6.97 26.35
N ASP A 201 -24.40 7.30 27.18
CA ASP A 201 -23.03 7.55 26.78
C ASP A 201 -22.09 6.68 27.60
N ALA A 202 -20.98 6.27 26.97
CA ALA A 202 -19.87 5.57 27.59
C ALA A 202 -18.69 6.53 27.77
N TYR A 203 -18.12 6.55 28.97
CA TYR A 203 -17.01 7.41 29.35
C TYR A 203 -15.88 6.58 29.96
N SER A 204 -14.64 7.05 29.82
CA SER A 204 -13.51 6.48 30.57
C SER A 204 -13.56 6.96 32.01
N LEU A 205 -13.37 6.04 32.97
CA LEU A 205 -13.04 6.43 34.33
C LEU A 205 -11.63 7.04 34.37
N SER A 206 -11.45 8.00 35.27
CA SER A 206 -10.18 8.68 35.53
C SER A 206 -9.50 8.20 36.82
N SER A 207 -10.11 7.22 37.50
CA SER A 207 -9.58 6.59 38.70
C SER A 207 -10.09 5.15 38.78
N PRO A 208 -9.24 4.21 39.21
CA PRO A 208 -9.64 2.82 39.35
C PRO A 208 -10.67 2.67 40.49
N PHE A 209 -11.39 1.56 40.47
CA PHE A 209 -12.30 1.17 41.54
C PHE A 209 -12.02 -0.26 42.00
N VAL A 210 -12.49 -0.59 43.21
CA VAL A 210 -12.48 -1.95 43.75
C VAL A 210 -13.91 -2.46 43.78
N GLU A 211 -14.21 -3.54 43.03
CA GLU A 211 -15.56 -4.09 42.84
C GLU A 211 -16.36 -4.22 44.13
N SER A 212 -15.76 -4.87 45.13
CA SER A 212 -16.39 -5.16 46.43
C SER A 212 -16.53 -3.94 47.35
N GLU A 213 -16.05 -2.77 46.93
CA GLU A 213 -16.02 -1.55 47.74
C GLU A 213 -16.59 -0.32 47.04
N VAL A 214 -16.81 -0.38 45.72
CA VAL A 214 -17.27 0.75 44.92
C VAL A 214 -18.71 1.12 45.29
N THR A 215 -18.95 2.40 45.44
CA THR A 215 -20.26 2.99 45.75
C THR A 215 -20.39 4.29 44.96
N TRP A 216 -21.57 4.91 44.99
CA TRP A 216 -21.74 6.24 44.39
C TRP A 216 -20.81 7.29 45.01
N ALA A 217 -20.53 7.20 46.31
CA ALA A 217 -19.66 8.15 46.99
C ALA A 217 -18.17 7.79 46.88
N ARG A 218 -17.81 6.53 46.67
CA ARG A 218 -16.43 6.04 46.84
C ARG A 218 -16.00 5.07 45.76
N ASN A 219 -14.76 5.16 45.31
CA ASN A 219 -14.17 4.15 44.41
C ASN A 219 -13.59 2.95 45.15
N SER A 220 -13.31 3.11 46.45
CA SER A 220 -12.77 2.10 47.35
C SER A 220 -13.10 2.45 48.80
N SER A 221 -12.83 1.53 49.71
CA SER A 221 -13.00 1.73 51.14
C SER A 221 -12.14 2.89 51.67
N SER A 222 -10.99 3.17 51.05
CA SER A 222 -10.08 4.26 51.44
C SER A 222 -10.29 5.59 50.71
N THR A 223 -10.84 5.57 49.48
CA THR A 223 -10.84 6.75 48.60
C THR A 223 -12.25 7.11 48.11
N THR A 224 -12.56 8.41 48.17
CA THR A 224 -13.83 9.00 47.68
C THR A 224 -13.65 9.44 46.24
N TRP A 225 -14.69 9.35 45.41
CA TRP A 225 -14.71 10.07 44.13
C TRP A 225 -14.61 11.59 44.38
N VAL A 226 -13.94 12.33 43.51
CA VAL A 226 -13.92 13.80 43.54
C VAL A 226 -15.33 14.33 43.30
N SER A 227 -16.00 13.76 42.30
CA SER A 227 -17.42 13.95 41.99
C SER A 227 -18.17 12.64 42.22
N PRO A 228 -19.13 12.57 43.16
CA PRO A 228 -19.91 11.36 43.38
C PRO A 228 -20.58 10.86 42.09
N GLY A 229 -20.54 9.56 41.86
CA GLY A 229 -21.04 8.90 40.66
C GLY A 229 -19.96 8.39 39.70
N GLY A 230 -18.71 8.28 40.15
CA GLY A 230 -17.57 7.89 39.31
C GLY A 230 -16.90 9.12 38.70
N ASP A 231 -15.60 9.27 38.90
CA ASP A 231 -14.84 10.33 38.23
C ASP A 231 -14.53 9.88 36.81
N TYR A 232 -15.17 10.48 35.81
CA TYR A 232 -15.00 10.15 34.39
C TYR A 232 -14.64 11.36 33.53
N ASP A 233 -14.05 11.09 32.36
CA ASP A 233 -13.72 12.11 31.37
C ASP A 233 -14.99 12.75 30.79
N TRP A 234 -14.91 14.02 30.37
CA TRP A 234 -16.02 14.74 29.75
C TRP A 234 -16.31 14.25 28.32
N TYR A 235 -15.36 13.58 27.68
CA TYR A 235 -15.50 13.05 26.33
C TYR A 235 -16.26 11.71 26.34
N SER A 236 -17.39 11.67 25.63
CA SER A 236 -18.12 10.43 25.37
C SER A 236 -17.42 9.63 24.27
N TYR A 237 -17.03 8.40 24.58
CA TYR A 237 -16.36 7.49 23.66
C TYR A 237 -17.31 6.60 22.87
N GLY A 238 -18.59 6.56 23.26
CA GLY A 238 -19.63 5.81 22.58
C GLY A 238 -21.01 6.28 23.03
N THR A 239 -21.96 6.37 22.10
CA THR A 239 -23.34 6.77 22.39
C THR A 239 -24.27 5.69 21.84
N PHE A 240 -25.24 5.27 22.65
CA PHE A 240 -26.15 4.17 22.30
C PHE A 240 -27.57 4.45 22.80
N ALA A 241 -28.56 3.94 22.07
CA ALA A 241 -29.96 4.06 22.41
C ALA A 241 -30.46 2.75 23.05
N VAL A 242 -31.13 2.87 24.18
CA VAL A 242 -31.77 1.77 24.90
C VAL A 242 -33.27 1.92 24.73
N THR A 243 -33.92 0.93 24.12
CA THR A 243 -35.37 0.86 23.95
C THR A 243 -36.00 -0.06 25.00
N SER A 244 -37.28 -0.39 24.88
CA SER A 244 -37.92 -1.42 25.71
C SER A 244 -37.62 -2.86 25.25
N ASP A 245 -36.89 -3.03 24.16
CA ASP A 245 -36.67 -4.33 23.52
C ASP A 245 -35.58 -5.11 24.26
N VAL A 246 -35.81 -6.40 24.43
CA VAL A 246 -34.84 -7.33 25.05
C VAL A 246 -33.88 -7.81 23.97
N GLY A 247 -32.58 -7.76 24.22
CA GLY A 247 -31.58 -8.25 23.28
C GLY A 247 -30.18 -7.71 23.52
N TRP A 248 -29.28 -8.02 22.60
CA TRP A 248 -27.92 -7.50 22.61
C TRP A 248 -27.89 -6.03 22.17
N LEU A 249 -27.18 -5.22 22.95
CA LEU A 249 -26.84 -3.84 22.66
C LEU A 249 -25.34 -3.77 22.35
N GLY A 250 -25.00 -3.25 21.17
CA GLY A 250 -23.62 -3.00 20.77
C GLY A 250 -23.29 -1.52 20.93
N ILE A 251 -22.15 -1.22 21.53
CA ILE A 251 -21.65 0.14 21.76
C ILE A 251 -20.25 0.21 21.16
N ASP A 252 -20.11 0.94 20.05
CA ASP A 252 -18.83 1.09 19.38
C ASP A 252 -17.94 2.05 20.17
N ILE A 253 -16.79 1.55 20.63
CA ILE A 253 -15.81 2.26 21.45
C ILE A 253 -14.35 2.07 20.94
N PRO A 254 -14.08 2.01 19.62
CA PRO A 254 -12.73 1.71 19.11
C PRO A 254 -11.70 2.73 19.58
N LYS A 255 -12.10 4.01 19.72
CA LYS A 255 -11.18 5.04 20.18
C LYS A 255 -10.77 4.87 21.64
N LEU A 256 -11.69 4.42 22.51
CA LEU A 256 -11.39 4.18 23.92
C LEU A 256 -10.40 3.03 24.05
N VAL A 257 -10.66 1.92 23.34
CA VAL A 257 -9.79 0.75 23.35
C VAL A 257 -8.42 1.04 22.74
N GLU A 258 -8.33 1.86 21.69
CA GLU A 258 -7.05 2.34 21.15
C GLU A 258 -6.24 3.12 22.20
N LEU A 259 -6.89 4.00 22.97
CA LEU A 259 -6.21 4.77 24.01
C LEU A 259 -5.74 3.88 25.18
N TRP A 260 -6.48 2.83 25.51
CA TRP A 260 -6.03 1.81 26.47
C TRP A 260 -4.86 0.99 25.91
N ALA A 261 -4.95 0.51 24.67
CA ALA A 261 -3.91 -0.28 24.00
C ALA A 261 -2.58 0.46 23.91
N THR A 262 -2.64 1.78 23.75
CA THR A 262 -1.46 2.66 23.66
C THR A 262 -1.00 3.19 25.02
N GLU A 263 -1.62 2.76 26.12
CA GLU A 263 -1.37 3.25 27.48
C GLU A 263 -1.47 4.79 27.61
N THR A 264 -2.27 5.43 26.73
CA THR A 264 -2.51 6.87 26.79
C THR A 264 -3.44 7.23 27.95
N ILE A 265 -4.39 6.35 28.24
CA ILE A 265 -5.27 6.40 29.40
C ILE A 265 -5.35 5.01 30.02
N ASP A 266 -5.54 4.94 31.33
CA ASP A 266 -5.73 3.68 32.04
C ASP A 266 -7.11 3.08 31.70
N ASN A 267 -7.17 1.75 31.66
CA ASN A 267 -8.40 0.97 31.51
C ASN A 267 -9.17 0.84 32.84
#